data_AF-G8TPY4-F1
#
_entry.id   AF-G8TPY4-F1
#
_cell.length_a   1.000
_cell.length_b   1.000
_cell.length_c   1.000
_cell.angle_alpha   90.00
_cell.angle_beta   90.00
_cell.angle_gamma   90.00
#
_symmetry.space_group_name_H-M   'P 1'
#
loop_
_entity.id
_entity.type
_entity.pdbx_description
1 polymer ?
#
loop_
_entity_poly.entity_id
_entity_poly.type
_entity_poly.pdbx_seq_one_letter_code
_entity_poly.pdbx_strand_id
1 'polypeptide(L)'
;MAWRKGFIIFFVLFLLVAMLNWFARKKMDYSYADLPGYNRLYETKEQTRITRLTDNKNGTLSIAFAGDALNKQNEFRIYHKDSLLATGKAEGCTFQPLPGTWEYNIKINNAPGYVTFTLNNTPDSMYRLFGNGSTVTYEITGSNVPIEPDNLYSVTDWAVSFDDFSENEKKEADNYLRDSVHVTPAEPMAERVRKIADFILQRVKGMDGVPSDSMLQLSPVNQLKCAQAGRSKIWCGIYTSIFCFFTNRAGVPVRLIDCGSSRAGISGGIHVFSEVYLKEYNSWAYVDLLARTVFVKKGDQYLNTIDVQRLLKYPINDASLTACYFNGDSIVQIPYYQVASTARAYFHRNNSFRFFFSDFLKIENPKSLFERFIKIFYARPYYAVYGDNISAGRSQYNFRMITTWLMFLFLGLGIFFGFKWLRQKNA
;
A
#
# COMPACT_ATOMS: atom_id res chain seq x y z
N MET A 1 34.63 -0.66 -44.50
CA MET A 1 33.61 0.41 -44.67
C MET A 1 32.29 0.11 -43.95
N ALA A 2 31.77 -1.13 -44.00
CA ALA A 2 30.52 -1.52 -43.34
C ALA A 2 30.51 -1.30 -41.81
N TRP A 3 31.58 -1.69 -41.10
CA TRP A 3 31.65 -1.57 -39.63
C TRP A 3 31.60 -0.11 -39.14
N ARG A 4 32.25 0.82 -39.86
CA ARG A 4 32.18 2.26 -39.58
C ARG A 4 30.77 2.81 -39.75
N LYS A 5 30.05 2.41 -40.82
CA LYS A 5 28.65 2.80 -41.03
C LYS A 5 27.76 2.26 -39.91
N GLY A 6 27.95 0.99 -39.52
CA GLY A 6 27.24 0.39 -38.38
C GLY A 6 27.46 1.15 -37.08
N PHE A 7 28.73 1.46 -36.74
CA PHE A 7 29.07 2.26 -35.55
C PHE A 7 28.35 3.61 -35.53
N ILE A 8 28.42 4.36 -36.64
CA ILE A 8 27.79 5.69 -36.73
C ILE A 8 26.27 5.57 -36.57
N ILE A 9 25.63 4.62 -37.27
CA ILE A 9 24.17 4.42 -37.20
C ILE A 9 23.74 4.12 -35.76
N PHE A 10 24.36 3.14 -35.11
CA PHE A 10 23.97 2.74 -33.76
C PHE A 10 24.29 3.80 -32.71
N PHE A 11 25.36 4.56 -32.89
CA PHE A 11 25.67 5.68 -32.00
C PHE A 11 24.66 6.82 -32.14
N VAL A 12 24.23 7.17 -33.35
CA VAL A 12 23.17 8.18 -33.56
C VAL A 12 21.83 7.70 -32.97
N LEU A 13 21.47 6.42 -33.17
CA LEU A 13 20.27 5.84 -32.56
C LEU A 13 20.34 5.87 -31.03
N PHE A 14 21.50 5.56 -30.43
CA PHE A 14 21.73 5.70 -29.00
C PHE A 14 21.44 7.13 -28.52
N LEU A 15 21.99 8.15 -29.19
CA LEU A 15 21.78 9.55 -28.80
C LEU A 15 20.30 9.96 -28.88
N LEU A 16 19.60 9.55 -29.95
CA LEU A 16 18.16 9.83 -30.11
C LEU A 16 17.32 9.19 -29.00
N VAL A 17 17.56 7.90 -28.71
CA VAL A 17 16.84 7.20 -27.65
C VAL A 17 17.22 7.72 -26.26
N ALA A 18 18.46 8.10 -26.02
CA ALA A 18 18.89 8.72 -24.78
C ALA A 18 18.16 10.05 -24.54
N MET A 19 18.00 10.88 -25.59
CA MET A 19 17.21 12.12 -25.52
C MET A 19 15.74 11.84 -25.21
N LEU A 20 15.13 10.84 -25.86
CA LEU A 20 13.75 10.41 -25.57
C LEU A 20 13.59 9.89 -24.14
N ASN A 21 14.53 9.08 -23.66
CA ASN A 21 14.52 8.56 -22.29
C ASN A 21 14.66 9.69 -21.26
N TRP A 22 15.55 10.64 -21.53
CA TRP A 22 15.70 11.83 -20.69
C TRP A 22 14.41 12.66 -20.65
N PHE A 23 13.78 12.88 -21.80
CA PHE A 23 12.49 13.58 -21.87
C PHE A 23 11.40 12.84 -21.08
N ALA A 24 11.27 11.52 -21.26
CA ALA A 24 10.32 10.69 -20.54
C ALA A 24 10.48 10.85 -19.02
N ARG A 25 11.72 10.77 -18.53
CA ARG A 25 12.03 10.91 -17.09
C ARG A 25 11.77 12.32 -16.56
N LYS A 26 11.94 13.36 -17.38
CA LYS A 26 11.80 14.76 -16.95
C LYS A 26 10.37 15.32 -17.08
N LYS A 27 9.58 14.81 -18.01
CA LYS A 27 8.31 15.42 -18.43
C LYS A 27 7.08 14.54 -18.28
N MET A 28 7.23 13.26 -17.97
CA MET A 28 6.10 12.35 -17.76
C MET A 28 5.94 12.03 -16.26
N ASP A 29 4.98 12.69 -15.63
CA ASP A 29 4.74 12.62 -14.18
C ASP A 29 4.50 11.19 -13.67
N TYR A 30 3.88 10.33 -14.49
CA TYR A 30 3.48 8.97 -14.11
C TYR A 30 4.39 7.89 -14.70
N SER A 31 5.58 8.24 -15.19
CA SER A 31 6.55 7.26 -15.72
C SER A 31 7.12 6.31 -14.65
N TYR A 32 6.62 6.39 -13.41
CA TYR A 32 7.01 5.60 -12.25
C TYR A 32 5.81 5.01 -11.49
N ALA A 33 4.58 5.12 -12.01
CA ALA A 33 3.36 4.77 -11.28
C ALA A 33 2.73 3.42 -11.71
N ASP A 34 2.18 2.67 -10.76
CA ASP A 34 1.11 1.67 -11.04
C ASP A 34 -0.28 2.25 -10.74
N LEU A 35 -1.32 1.65 -11.31
CA LEU A 35 -2.71 2.09 -11.24
C LEU A 35 -3.60 0.94 -10.73
N PRO A 36 -3.41 0.47 -9.48
CA PRO A 36 -4.24 -0.59 -8.92
C PRO A 36 -5.66 -0.09 -8.63
N GLY A 37 -6.64 -1.00 -8.75
CA GLY A 37 -7.96 -0.79 -8.17
C GLY A 37 -7.92 -0.83 -6.63
N TYR A 38 -9.06 -0.51 -6.00
CA TYR A 38 -9.17 -0.44 -4.53
C TYR A 38 -8.74 -1.74 -3.84
N ASN A 39 -9.27 -2.88 -4.30
CA ASN A 39 -8.96 -4.20 -3.74
C ASN A 39 -7.47 -4.49 -3.83
N ARG A 40 -6.84 -4.30 -4.98
CA ARG A 40 -5.40 -4.53 -5.14
C ARG A 40 -4.55 -3.61 -4.25
N LEU A 41 -5.04 -2.46 -3.80
CA LEU A 41 -4.31 -1.53 -2.93
C LEU A 41 -4.37 -1.91 -1.44
N TYR A 42 -5.45 -2.56 -1.01
CA TYR A 42 -5.78 -2.78 0.41
C TYR A 42 -5.94 -4.25 0.81
N GLU A 43 -6.23 -5.11 -0.15
CA GLU A 43 -6.15 -6.55 0.03
C GLU A 43 -4.70 -7.00 -0.08
N THR A 44 -4.32 -7.97 0.74
CA THR A 44 -2.93 -8.40 0.89
C THR A 44 -2.79 -9.91 0.81
N LYS A 45 -1.59 -10.39 0.48
CA LYS A 45 -1.29 -11.83 0.41
C LYS A 45 -1.40 -12.52 1.78
N GLU A 46 -1.21 -11.77 2.85
CA GLU A 46 -1.23 -12.24 4.24
C GLU A 46 -2.67 -12.49 4.75
N GLN A 47 -3.66 -11.79 4.18
CA GLN A 47 -5.07 -11.95 4.55
C GLN A 47 -5.64 -13.32 4.15
N THR A 48 -6.50 -13.86 5.02
CA THR A 48 -7.40 -14.96 4.68
C THR A 48 -8.30 -14.54 3.53
N ARG A 49 -8.28 -15.29 2.44
CA ARG A 49 -9.08 -15.04 1.23
C ARG A 49 -9.54 -16.33 0.57
N ILE A 50 -10.62 -16.25 -0.19
CA ILE A 50 -11.13 -17.35 -1.01
C ILE A 50 -10.38 -17.34 -2.35
N THR A 51 -9.72 -18.44 -2.71
CA THR A 51 -8.92 -18.53 -3.95
C THR A 51 -9.60 -19.35 -5.03
N ARG A 52 -10.46 -20.30 -4.63
CA ARG A 52 -11.14 -21.18 -5.57
C ARG A 52 -12.42 -21.76 -4.98
N LEU A 53 -13.41 -21.92 -5.85
CA LEU A 53 -14.59 -22.75 -5.64
C LEU A 53 -14.53 -23.93 -6.62
N THR A 54 -14.73 -25.14 -6.12
CA THR A 54 -14.74 -26.37 -6.93
C THR A 54 -16.03 -27.13 -6.66
N ASP A 55 -16.84 -27.33 -7.70
CA ASP A 55 -17.96 -28.28 -7.67
C ASP A 55 -17.42 -29.71 -7.76
N ASN A 56 -17.68 -30.53 -6.74
CA ASN A 56 -17.22 -31.91 -6.69
C ASN A 56 -18.16 -32.89 -7.41
N LYS A 57 -19.22 -32.41 -8.10
CA LYS A 57 -20.18 -33.23 -8.89
C LYS A 57 -20.99 -34.25 -8.09
N ASN A 58 -20.86 -34.26 -6.76
CA ASN A 58 -21.65 -35.05 -5.82
C ASN A 58 -22.56 -34.17 -4.94
N GLY A 59 -22.82 -32.94 -5.38
CA GLY A 59 -23.58 -31.94 -4.62
C GLY A 59 -22.80 -31.24 -3.50
N THR A 60 -21.48 -31.49 -3.39
CA THR A 60 -20.62 -30.78 -2.44
C THR A 60 -19.77 -29.72 -3.14
N LEU A 61 -19.49 -28.65 -2.42
CA LEU A 61 -18.64 -27.55 -2.81
C LEU A 61 -17.35 -27.59 -1.99
N SER A 62 -16.21 -27.52 -2.66
CA SER A 62 -14.91 -27.28 -2.02
C SER A 62 -14.49 -25.82 -2.17
N ILE A 63 -14.06 -25.19 -1.08
CA ILE A 63 -13.53 -23.84 -1.01
C ILE A 63 -12.06 -23.91 -0.63
N ALA A 64 -11.20 -23.37 -1.49
CA ALA A 64 -9.79 -23.18 -1.19
C ALA A 64 -9.56 -21.80 -0.57
N PHE A 65 -8.73 -21.75 0.46
CA PHE A 65 -8.31 -20.53 1.14
C PHE A 65 -6.81 -20.32 1.01
N ALA A 66 -6.39 -19.06 1.07
CA ALA A 66 -4.99 -18.68 1.23
C ALA A 66 -4.86 -17.55 2.25
N GLY A 67 -3.64 -17.32 2.74
CA GLY A 67 -3.32 -16.32 3.76
C GLY A 67 -2.44 -16.91 4.86
N ASP A 68 -1.86 -16.05 5.71
CA ASP A 68 -0.91 -16.46 6.75
C ASP A 68 -1.55 -17.29 7.87
N ALA A 69 -2.87 -17.18 8.03
CA ALA A 69 -3.63 -17.93 9.03
C ALA A 69 -3.91 -19.39 8.61
N LEU A 70 -3.58 -19.76 7.36
CA LEU A 70 -3.86 -21.08 6.79
C LEU A 70 -2.63 -21.99 6.92
N ASN A 71 -2.88 -23.22 7.37
CA ASN A 71 -1.89 -24.30 7.49
C ASN A 71 -2.11 -25.36 6.40
N LYS A 72 -1.21 -26.34 6.29
CA LYS A 72 -1.42 -27.54 5.44
C LYS A 72 -2.63 -28.37 5.87
N GLN A 73 -2.97 -28.33 7.15
CA GLN A 73 -4.19 -28.92 7.70
C GLN A 73 -4.86 -27.88 8.59
N ASN A 74 -6.06 -27.46 8.19
CA ASN A 74 -6.89 -26.53 8.93
C ASN A 74 -8.11 -27.26 9.47
N GLU A 75 -8.55 -26.87 10.67
CA GLU A 75 -9.85 -27.27 11.18
C GLU A 75 -10.91 -26.27 10.68
N PHE A 76 -11.88 -26.76 9.92
CA PHE A 76 -13.01 -25.98 9.45
C PHE A 76 -14.27 -26.36 10.19
N ARG A 77 -15.04 -25.37 10.65
CA ARG A 77 -16.40 -25.56 11.16
C ARG A 77 -17.33 -24.59 10.46
N ILE A 78 -18.38 -25.11 9.82
CA ILE A 78 -19.25 -24.34 8.95
C ILE A 78 -20.62 -24.24 9.59
N TYR A 79 -21.14 -23.03 9.68
CA TYR A 79 -22.39 -22.73 10.33
C TYR A 79 -23.36 -22.04 9.37
N HIS A 80 -24.65 -22.33 9.52
CA HIS A 80 -25.76 -21.58 8.95
C HIS A 80 -26.79 -21.32 10.04
N LYS A 81 -27.12 -20.04 10.32
CA LYS A 81 -28.02 -19.65 11.42
C LYS A 81 -27.65 -20.38 12.73
N ASP A 82 -26.38 -20.31 13.10
CA ASP A 82 -25.77 -20.95 14.27
C ASP A 82 -25.81 -22.49 14.30
N SER A 83 -26.42 -23.14 13.31
CA SER A 83 -26.42 -24.60 13.18
C SER A 83 -25.15 -25.06 12.48
N LEU A 84 -24.40 -25.97 13.12
CA LEU A 84 -23.22 -26.60 12.53
C LEU A 84 -23.64 -27.51 11.38
N LEU A 85 -23.20 -27.18 10.16
CA LEU A 85 -23.47 -27.96 8.95
C LEU A 85 -22.39 -29.01 8.67
N ALA A 86 -21.13 -28.65 8.86
CA ALA A 86 -20.02 -29.55 8.62
C ALA A 86 -18.80 -29.18 9.47
N THR A 87 -17.97 -30.19 9.73
CA THR A 87 -16.64 -30.05 10.31
C THR A 87 -15.64 -30.90 9.53
N GLY A 88 -14.40 -30.45 9.41
CA GLY A 88 -13.38 -31.20 8.67
C GLY A 88 -11.97 -30.72 8.98
N LYS A 89 -11.00 -31.62 8.78
CA LYS A 89 -9.56 -31.30 8.82
C LYS A 89 -8.95 -31.55 7.45
N ALA A 90 -8.62 -30.48 6.74
CA ALA A 90 -8.10 -30.55 5.38
C ALA A 90 -7.37 -29.26 5.01
N GLU A 91 -6.77 -29.22 3.82
CA GLU A 91 -6.19 -27.99 3.28
C GLU A 91 -7.28 -26.96 2.92
N GLY A 92 -8.38 -27.44 2.31
CA GLY A 92 -9.57 -26.65 1.98
C GLY A 92 -10.82 -27.12 2.73
N CYS A 93 -11.90 -26.37 2.56
CA CYS A 93 -13.18 -26.62 3.21
C CYS A 93 -14.15 -27.28 2.23
N THR A 94 -14.75 -28.42 2.58
CA THR A 94 -15.74 -29.09 1.72
C THR A 94 -17.04 -29.31 2.48
N PHE A 95 -18.17 -28.94 1.87
CA PHE A 95 -19.50 -29.16 2.45
C PHE A 95 -20.60 -29.20 1.39
N GLN A 96 -21.79 -29.64 1.78
CA GLN A 96 -22.98 -29.62 0.93
C GLN A 96 -23.75 -28.31 1.17
N PRO A 97 -23.73 -27.34 0.24
CA PRO A 97 -24.51 -26.13 0.38
C PRO A 97 -26.01 -26.40 0.27
N LEU A 98 -26.80 -25.60 0.97
CA LEU A 98 -28.27 -25.67 0.92
C LEU A 98 -28.77 -25.05 -0.40
N PRO A 99 -29.88 -25.56 -0.99
CA PRO A 99 -30.50 -24.93 -2.14
C PRO A 99 -31.00 -23.52 -1.84
N GLY A 100 -30.74 -22.56 -2.72
CA GLY A 100 -31.11 -21.15 -2.59
C GLY A 100 -29.94 -20.23 -2.27
N THR A 101 -30.25 -19.00 -1.84
CA THR A 101 -29.24 -18.01 -1.44
C THR A 101 -29.15 -17.95 0.08
N TRP A 102 -27.98 -18.31 0.62
CA TRP A 102 -27.78 -18.40 2.05
C TRP A 102 -26.43 -17.85 2.48
N GLU A 103 -26.39 -17.27 3.67
CA GLU A 103 -25.15 -16.91 4.35
C GLU A 103 -24.57 -18.11 5.09
N TYR A 104 -23.25 -18.27 4.97
CA TYR A 104 -22.44 -19.28 5.65
C TYR A 104 -21.35 -18.60 6.47
N ASN A 105 -21.13 -19.12 7.68
CA ASN A 105 -20.09 -18.66 8.59
C ASN A 105 -19.08 -19.80 8.79
N ILE A 106 -17.83 -19.60 8.37
CA ILE A 106 -16.75 -20.58 8.47
C ILE A 106 -15.78 -20.14 9.56
N LYS A 107 -15.64 -20.97 10.58
CA LYS A 107 -14.55 -20.90 11.54
C LYS A 107 -13.35 -21.68 10.98
N ILE A 108 -12.20 -21.01 10.88
CA ILE A 108 -10.94 -21.61 10.43
C ILE A 108 -9.98 -21.64 11.61
N ASN A 109 -9.59 -22.83 12.04
CA ASN A 109 -8.75 -23.04 13.22
C ASN A 109 -9.31 -22.30 14.44
N ASN A 110 -8.43 -21.71 15.24
CA ASN A 110 -8.77 -20.82 16.35
C ASN A 110 -8.68 -19.33 15.97
N ALA A 111 -8.80 -19.00 14.67
CA ALA A 111 -8.70 -17.61 14.23
C ALA A 111 -9.80 -16.74 14.89
N PRO A 112 -9.53 -15.46 15.19
CA PRO A 112 -10.56 -14.54 15.67
C PRO A 112 -11.60 -14.30 14.57
N GLY A 113 -12.88 -14.35 14.91
CA GLY A 113 -13.99 -14.13 13.96
C GLY A 113 -14.34 -15.33 13.07
N TYR A 114 -15.15 -15.07 12.04
CA TYR A 114 -15.61 -16.01 11.02
C TYR A 114 -15.32 -15.46 9.63
N VAL A 115 -15.05 -16.35 8.68
CA VAL A 115 -15.21 -16.04 7.26
C VAL A 115 -16.69 -16.18 6.91
N THR A 116 -17.31 -15.08 6.52
CA THR A 116 -18.73 -14.99 6.20
C THR A 116 -18.90 -14.73 4.72
N PHE A 117 -19.69 -15.54 4.04
CA PHE A 117 -20.04 -15.32 2.63
C PHE A 117 -21.47 -15.76 2.33
N THR A 118 -22.09 -15.09 1.38
CA THR A 118 -23.41 -15.42 0.84
C THR A 118 -23.21 -16.21 -0.45
N LEU A 119 -23.76 -17.42 -0.48
CA LEU A 119 -23.68 -18.31 -1.62
C LEU A 119 -25.08 -18.53 -2.19
N ASN A 120 -25.24 -18.28 -3.48
CA ASN A 120 -26.39 -18.71 -4.25
C ASN A 120 -26.07 -20.07 -4.89
N ASN A 121 -26.85 -21.08 -4.51
CA ASN A 121 -26.79 -22.43 -5.04
C ASN A 121 -28.14 -22.78 -5.66
N THR A 122 -28.23 -22.76 -6.99
CA THR A 122 -29.39 -23.27 -7.70
C THR A 122 -29.10 -24.70 -8.18
N PRO A 123 -29.76 -25.73 -7.60
CA PRO A 123 -29.50 -27.12 -7.97
C PRO A 123 -29.78 -27.38 -9.45
N ASP A 124 -29.06 -28.33 -10.05
CA ASP A 124 -29.23 -28.73 -11.45
C ASP A 124 -30.68 -29.13 -11.78
N SER A 125 -31.37 -29.77 -10.83
CA SER A 125 -32.78 -30.14 -10.97
C SER A 125 -33.70 -28.94 -11.24
N MET A 126 -33.39 -27.77 -10.67
CA MET A 126 -34.16 -26.55 -10.89
C MET A 126 -33.95 -26.00 -12.31
N TYR A 127 -32.72 -26.01 -12.83
CA TYR A 127 -32.45 -25.58 -14.21
C TYR A 127 -33.15 -26.52 -15.22
N ARG A 128 -33.03 -27.84 -15.02
CA ARG A 128 -33.64 -28.84 -15.89
C ARG A 128 -35.17 -28.77 -15.92
N LEU A 129 -35.80 -28.42 -14.78
CA LEU A 129 -37.26 -28.25 -14.70
C LEU A 129 -37.79 -27.25 -15.75
N PHE A 130 -36.99 -26.26 -16.12
CA PHE A 130 -37.33 -25.22 -17.10
C PHE A 130 -36.60 -25.38 -18.44
N GLY A 131 -36.05 -26.56 -18.73
CA GLY A 131 -35.35 -26.85 -19.99
C GLY A 131 -33.99 -26.16 -20.14
N ASN A 132 -33.40 -25.65 -19.05
CA ASN A 132 -32.08 -25.05 -19.07
C ASN A 132 -30.99 -26.12 -18.84
N GLY A 133 -30.07 -26.25 -19.79
CA GLY A 133 -28.94 -27.20 -19.75
C GLY A 133 -27.67 -26.65 -19.09
N SER A 134 -27.73 -25.49 -18.43
CA SER A 134 -26.60 -24.90 -17.71
C SER A 134 -26.19 -25.79 -16.54
N THR A 135 -24.89 -25.89 -16.27
CA THR A 135 -24.35 -26.62 -15.10
C THR A 135 -24.63 -25.87 -13.80
N VAL A 136 -24.57 -26.57 -12.66
CA VAL A 136 -24.66 -25.94 -11.33
C VAL A 136 -23.65 -24.80 -11.23
N THR A 137 -24.17 -23.59 -10.99
CA THR A 137 -23.36 -22.40 -10.73
C THR A 137 -23.45 -22.08 -9.25
N TYR A 138 -22.32 -22.19 -8.56
CA TYR A 138 -22.15 -21.61 -7.23
C TYR A 138 -21.73 -20.16 -7.40
N GLU A 139 -22.54 -19.23 -6.90
CA GLU A 139 -22.28 -17.80 -7.03
C GLU A 139 -22.10 -17.20 -5.64
N ILE A 140 -20.92 -16.63 -5.36
CA ILE A 140 -20.72 -15.81 -4.17
C ILE A 140 -21.29 -14.43 -4.45
N THR A 141 -22.35 -14.07 -3.73
CA THR A 141 -23.05 -12.79 -3.84
C THR A 141 -22.68 -11.80 -2.73
N GLY A 142 -21.93 -12.26 -1.73
CA GLY A 142 -21.39 -11.42 -0.64
C GLY A 142 -20.26 -12.13 0.08
N SER A 143 -19.28 -11.39 0.59
CA SER A 143 -18.16 -11.94 1.37
C SER A 143 -17.56 -10.87 2.28
N ASN A 144 -17.18 -11.24 3.50
CA ASN A 144 -16.40 -10.39 4.39
C ASN A 144 -14.87 -10.56 4.20
N VAL A 145 -14.46 -11.54 3.40
CA VAL A 145 -13.06 -11.74 2.98
C VAL A 145 -12.91 -11.52 1.48
N PRO A 146 -11.71 -11.16 1.01
CA PRO A 146 -11.43 -11.07 -0.41
C PRO A 146 -11.69 -12.39 -1.15
N ILE A 147 -12.17 -12.27 -2.39
CA ILE A 147 -12.08 -13.33 -3.39
C ILE A 147 -10.87 -12.98 -4.25
N GLU A 148 -9.88 -13.89 -4.30
CA GLU A 148 -8.52 -13.61 -4.76
C GLU A 148 -8.49 -12.87 -6.11
N PRO A 149 -8.01 -11.61 -6.15
CA PRO A 149 -7.78 -10.92 -7.40
C PRO A 149 -6.47 -11.40 -8.03
N ASP A 150 -6.36 -11.28 -9.36
CA ASP A 150 -5.24 -11.82 -10.15
C ASP A 150 -3.84 -11.45 -9.63
N ASN A 151 -3.68 -10.30 -8.97
CA ASN A 151 -2.41 -9.84 -8.43
C ASN A 151 -2.59 -9.05 -7.13
N LEU A 152 -2.22 -9.64 -6.01
CA LEU A 152 -2.14 -8.98 -4.69
C LEU A 152 -0.72 -8.53 -4.37
N TYR A 153 -0.59 -7.47 -3.58
CA TYR A 153 0.67 -7.10 -2.94
C TYR A 153 0.78 -7.76 -1.57
N SER A 154 2.01 -7.98 -1.12
CA SER A 154 2.32 -8.24 0.28
C SER A 154 2.27 -6.93 1.08
N VAL A 155 2.01 -7.01 2.39
CA VAL A 155 2.23 -5.88 3.31
C VAL A 155 3.65 -5.31 3.15
N THR A 156 4.65 -6.18 2.93
CA THR A 156 6.06 -5.79 2.79
C THR A 156 6.39 -5.07 1.49
N ASP A 157 5.54 -5.17 0.47
CA ASP A 157 5.70 -4.37 -0.75
C ASP A 157 5.47 -2.88 -0.45
N TRP A 158 4.68 -2.55 0.57
CA TRP A 158 4.32 -1.18 0.95
C TRP A 158 5.08 -0.65 2.17
N ALA A 159 5.44 -1.53 3.10
CA ALA A 159 6.03 -1.14 4.37
C ALA A 159 7.41 -0.50 4.16
N VAL A 160 7.54 0.79 4.46
CA VAL A 160 8.78 1.54 4.24
C VAL A 160 9.91 0.94 5.06
N SER A 161 11.05 0.71 4.42
CA SER A 161 12.28 0.30 5.11
C SER A 161 13.13 1.52 5.49
N PHE A 162 13.71 1.44 6.69
CA PHE A 162 14.70 2.40 7.20
C PHE A 162 16.06 1.72 7.46
N ASP A 163 16.34 0.63 6.75
CA ASP A 163 17.56 -0.17 6.93
C ASP A 163 18.83 0.63 6.63
N ASP A 164 18.71 1.65 5.77
CA ASP A 164 19.80 2.52 5.33
C ASP A 164 20.20 3.59 6.37
N PHE A 165 19.50 3.72 7.50
CA PHE A 165 19.89 4.61 8.58
C PHE A 165 21.05 4.04 9.41
N SER A 166 21.80 4.90 10.09
CA SER A 166 22.96 4.44 10.88
C SER A 166 22.49 3.62 12.10
N GLU A 167 23.32 2.67 12.54
CA GLU A 167 23.02 1.87 13.73
C GLU A 167 22.86 2.72 15.00
N ASN A 168 23.57 3.85 15.07
CA ASN A 168 23.42 4.80 16.18
C ASN A 168 22.01 5.42 16.21
N GLU A 169 21.47 5.80 15.05
CA GLU A 169 20.12 6.37 14.96
C GLU A 169 19.05 5.33 15.27
N LYS A 170 19.22 4.09 14.77
CA LYS A 170 18.32 2.97 15.09
C LYS A 170 18.32 2.69 16.59
N LYS A 171 19.50 2.59 17.21
CA LYS A 171 19.65 2.38 18.65
C LYS A 171 19.03 3.49 19.48
N GLU A 172 19.15 4.74 19.03
CA GLU A 172 18.54 5.86 19.70
C GLU A 172 17.00 5.83 19.62
N ALA A 173 16.45 5.48 18.46
CA ALA A 173 15.01 5.24 18.31
C ALA A 173 14.52 4.16 19.27
N ASP A 174 15.27 3.05 19.37
CA ASP A 174 14.94 1.93 20.24
C ASP A 174 14.96 2.33 21.72
N ASN A 175 15.90 3.18 22.12
CA ASN A 175 15.95 3.74 23.46
C ASN A 175 14.71 4.60 23.75
N TYR A 176 14.31 5.49 22.84
CA TYR A 176 13.06 6.24 23.00
C TYR A 176 11.85 5.31 23.12
N LEU A 177 11.72 4.32 22.22
CA LEU A 177 10.62 3.36 22.23
C LEU A 177 10.52 2.60 23.55
N ARG A 178 11.64 2.16 24.11
CA ARG A 178 11.70 1.43 25.37
C ARG A 178 11.51 2.35 26.59
N ASP A 179 12.30 3.41 26.67
CA ASP A 179 12.49 4.19 27.90
C ASP A 179 11.50 5.35 28.04
N SER A 180 10.96 5.86 26.93
CA SER A 180 10.03 7.00 26.94
C SER A 180 8.63 6.70 26.40
N VAL A 181 8.52 5.86 25.37
CA VAL A 181 7.22 5.48 24.78
C VAL A 181 6.64 4.26 25.51
N HIS A 182 7.49 3.43 26.10
CA HIS A 182 7.15 2.16 26.75
C HIS A 182 6.37 1.21 25.81
N VAL A 183 6.91 1.06 24.60
CA VAL A 183 6.43 0.09 23.62
C VAL A 183 6.99 -1.30 23.93
N THR A 184 6.12 -2.32 23.87
CA THR A 184 6.54 -3.72 24.01
C THR A 184 6.10 -4.56 22.80
N PRO A 185 6.77 -5.66 22.46
CA PRO A 185 6.33 -6.53 21.37
C PRO A 185 5.00 -7.27 21.63
N ALA A 186 4.61 -7.41 22.90
CA ALA A 186 3.44 -8.19 23.31
C ALA A 186 2.10 -7.44 23.16
N GLU A 187 2.13 -6.11 23.05
CA GLU A 187 0.92 -5.30 22.90
C GLU A 187 0.43 -5.23 21.43
N PRO A 188 -0.88 -5.04 21.23
CA PRO A 188 -1.45 -4.87 19.90
C PRO A 188 -0.79 -3.73 19.13
N MET A 189 -0.64 -3.87 17.81
CA MET A 189 -0.04 -2.85 16.94
C MET A 189 -0.77 -1.50 17.05
N ALA A 190 -2.09 -1.52 17.19
CA ALA A 190 -2.88 -0.30 17.35
C ALA A 190 -2.48 0.50 18.62
N GLU A 191 -2.16 -0.19 19.71
CA GLU A 191 -1.72 0.45 20.96
C GLU A 191 -0.32 1.02 20.84
N ARG A 192 0.60 0.31 20.16
CA ARG A 192 1.95 0.81 19.84
C ARG A 192 1.88 2.11 19.05
N VAL A 193 1.05 2.14 18.01
CA VAL A 193 0.82 3.33 17.19
C VAL A 193 0.26 4.48 18.02
N ARG A 194 -0.71 4.21 18.89
CA ARG A 194 -1.29 5.22 19.79
C ARG A 194 -0.25 5.85 20.70
N LYS A 195 0.58 5.04 21.37
CA LYS A 195 1.66 5.52 22.24
C LYS A 195 2.71 6.33 21.49
N ILE A 196 3.13 5.87 20.30
CA ILE A 196 4.10 6.58 19.46
C ILE A 196 3.55 7.93 19.00
N ALA A 197 2.30 7.96 18.53
CA ALA A 197 1.66 9.19 18.11
C ALA A 197 1.54 10.20 19.26
N ASP A 198 1.09 9.76 20.44
CA ASP A 198 1.02 10.59 21.64
C ASP A 198 2.39 11.14 22.02
N PHE A 199 3.42 10.28 22.10
CA PHE A 199 4.79 10.67 22.39
C PHE A 199 5.31 11.74 21.44
N ILE A 200 5.11 11.58 20.13
CA ILE A 200 5.58 12.54 19.12
C ILE A 200 4.83 13.87 19.31
N LEU A 201 3.50 13.83 19.35
CA LEU A 201 2.64 15.03 19.40
C LEU A 201 2.85 15.86 20.66
N GLN A 202 3.07 15.22 21.81
CA GLN A 202 3.43 15.90 23.06
C GLN A 202 4.75 16.66 22.94
N ARG A 203 5.75 16.02 22.33
CA ARG A 203 7.12 16.53 22.22
C ARG A 203 7.29 17.67 21.24
N VAL A 204 6.36 17.81 20.30
CA VAL A 204 6.40 18.85 19.27
C VAL A 204 5.21 19.80 19.37
N LYS A 205 4.53 19.84 20.52
CA LYS A 205 3.39 20.73 20.78
C LYS A 205 3.78 22.18 20.48
N GLY A 206 2.98 22.85 19.63
CA GLY A 206 3.21 24.23 19.22
C GLY A 206 4.31 24.42 18.16
N MET A 207 4.86 23.34 17.60
CA MET A 207 5.89 23.39 16.56
C MET A 207 5.32 23.38 15.13
N ASP A 208 4.00 23.40 14.96
CA ASP A 208 3.35 23.54 13.65
C ASP A 208 3.86 24.78 12.89
N GLY A 209 4.30 24.60 11.64
CA GLY A 209 4.71 25.70 10.76
C GLY A 209 5.74 25.32 9.69
N VAL A 210 6.29 26.33 9.03
CA VAL A 210 7.27 26.16 7.93
C VAL A 210 8.64 25.79 8.50
N PRO A 211 9.20 24.62 8.20
CA PRO A 211 10.51 24.21 8.70
C PRO A 211 11.66 24.99 8.03
N SER A 212 12.84 25.00 8.67
CA SER A 212 14.07 25.43 8.02
C SER A 212 14.54 24.41 6.97
N ASP A 213 15.28 24.86 5.96
CA ASP A 213 15.87 23.95 4.95
C ASP A 213 16.77 22.88 5.58
N SER A 214 17.50 23.25 6.64
CA SER A 214 18.36 22.34 7.38
C SER A 214 17.59 21.20 8.04
N MET A 215 16.35 21.43 8.46
CA MET A 215 15.48 20.42 9.08
C MET A 215 15.16 19.26 8.13
N LEU A 216 15.01 19.56 6.83
CA LEU A 216 14.68 18.58 5.80
C LEU A 216 15.83 17.60 5.53
N GLN A 217 17.06 17.96 5.91
CA GLN A 217 18.26 17.14 5.74
C GLN A 217 18.58 16.28 6.98
N LEU A 218 17.85 16.48 8.09
CA LEU A 218 18.04 15.71 9.31
C LEU A 218 17.36 14.35 9.22
N SER A 219 17.93 13.36 9.90
CA SER A 219 17.26 12.07 10.13
C SER A 219 16.03 12.22 11.02
N PRO A 220 15.07 11.28 10.98
CA PRO A 220 13.84 11.35 11.77
C PRO A 220 14.05 11.60 13.27
N VAL A 221 15.05 10.96 13.90
CA VAL A 221 15.39 11.19 15.31
C VAL A 221 15.88 12.63 15.53
N ASN A 222 16.75 13.13 14.65
CA ASN A 222 17.28 14.47 14.74
C ASN A 222 16.23 15.54 14.38
N GLN A 223 15.28 15.24 13.51
CA GLN A 223 14.09 16.05 13.25
C GLN A 223 13.27 16.20 14.54
N LEU A 224 12.98 15.10 15.24
CA LEU A 224 12.27 15.14 16.52
C LEU A 224 13.01 16.02 17.55
N LYS A 225 14.32 15.81 17.73
CA LYS A 225 15.13 16.62 18.67
C LYS A 225 15.19 18.09 18.29
N CYS A 226 15.26 18.40 16.99
CA CYS A 226 15.29 19.77 16.50
C CYS A 226 13.99 20.50 16.82
N ALA A 227 12.84 19.84 16.56
CA ALA A 227 11.52 20.36 16.88
C ALA A 227 11.33 20.52 18.40
N GLN A 228 11.68 19.51 19.19
CA GLN A 228 11.61 19.54 20.66
C GLN A 228 12.39 20.71 21.27
N ALA A 229 13.56 21.00 20.71
CA ALA A 229 14.41 22.10 21.17
C ALA A 229 13.94 23.48 20.67
N GLY A 230 12.80 23.58 20.00
CA GLY A 230 12.28 24.84 19.46
C GLY A 230 13.07 25.41 18.28
N ARG A 231 13.98 24.63 17.68
CA ARG A 231 14.95 25.13 16.68
C ARG A 231 14.38 25.24 15.26
N SER A 232 13.34 24.48 14.94
CA SER A 232 12.63 24.56 13.67
C SER A 232 11.18 24.15 13.86
N LYS A 233 10.28 24.76 13.07
CA LYS A 233 8.90 24.29 12.92
C LYS A 233 8.84 23.00 12.12
N ILE A 234 7.66 22.39 12.10
CA ILE A 234 7.36 21.14 11.40
C ILE A 234 6.06 21.23 10.62
N TRP A 235 6.07 20.59 9.46
CA TRP A 235 4.92 20.41 8.57
C TRP A 235 4.69 18.93 8.27
N CYS A 236 3.74 18.63 7.38
CA CYS A 236 3.28 17.27 7.05
C CYS A 236 4.43 16.28 6.83
N GLY A 237 5.38 16.59 5.94
CA GLY A 237 6.46 15.65 5.59
C GLY A 237 7.37 15.28 6.77
N ILE A 238 7.60 16.21 7.71
CA ILE A 238 8.43 15.94 8.89
C ILE A 238 7.66 15.10 9.91
N TYR A 239 6.38 15.41 10.14
CA TYR A 239 5.51 14.59 10.98
C TYR A 239 5.48 13.14 10.49
N THR A 240 5.25 12.95 9.19
CA THR A 240 5.21 11.63 8.58
C THR A 240 6.56 10.91 8.66
N SER A 241 7.67 11.61 8.38
CA SER A 241 9.03 11.06 8.48
C SER A 241 9.33 10.52 9.89
N ILE A 242 9.10 11.34 10.93
CA ILE A 242 9.30 10.95 12.33
C ILE A 242 8.40 9.76 12.66
N PHE A 243 7.10 9.86 12.36
CA PHE A 243 6.14 8.82 12.70
C PHE A 243 6.44 7.49 12.03
N CYS A 244 6.67 7.48 10.70
CA CYS A 244 6.98 6.26 9.97
C CYS A 244 8.24 5.57 10.51
N PHE A 245 9.28 6.35 10.85
CA PHE A 245 10.51 5.79 11.39
C PHE A 245 10.30 5.09 12.73
N PHE A 246 9.66 5.77 13.70
CA PHE A 246 9.39 5.18 15.02
C PHE A 246 8.43 3.98 14.95
N THR A 247 7.38 4.08 14.14
CA THR A 247 6.38 3.03 13.95
C THR A 247 6.97 1.79 13.29
N ASN A 248 7.81 1.96 12.26
CA ASN A 248 8.56 0.85 11.65
C ASN A 248 9.50 0.17 12.66
N ARG A 249 10.26 0.96 13.45
CA ARG A 249 11.13 0.43 14.51
C ARG A 249 10.37 -0.33 15.60
N ALA A 250 9.13 0.06 15.88
CA ALA A 250 8.23 -0.63 16.80
C ALA A 250 7.61 -1.93 16.22
N GLY A 251 8.03 -2.35 15.02
CA GLY A 251 7.54 -3.55 14.37
C GLY A 251 6.11 -3.44 13.85
N VAL A 252 5.66 -2.22 13.56
CA VAL A 252 4.36 -1.97 12.91
C VAL A 252 4.62 -1.56 11.46
N PRO A 253 4.15 -2.35 10.46
CA PRO A 253 4.32 -1.97 9.06
C PRO A 253 3.61 -0.64 8.79
N VAL A 254 4.31 0.29 8.16
CA VAL A 254 3.83 1.65 7.90
C VAL A 254 4.21 2.05 6.49
N ARG A 255 3.30 2.71 5.77
CA ARG A 255 3.53 3.21 4.42
C ARG A 255 3.33 4.72 4.33
N LEU A 256 4.12 5.34 3.46
CA LEU A 256 4.02 6.75 3.13
C LEU A 256 2.93 6.96 2.09
N ILE A 257 2.13 8.01 2.28
CA ILE A 257 1.12 8.43 1.32
C ILE A 257 1.26 9.93 1.11
N ASP A 258 1.30 10.34 -0.15
CA ASP A 258 1.04 11.73 -0.50
C ASP A 258 -0.33 11.86 -1.17
N CYS A 259 -0.89 13.06 -1.09
CA CYS A 259 -1.92 13.50 -2.00
C CYS A 259 -1.54 14.89 -2.51
N GLY A 260 -2.11 15.24 -3.64
CA GLY A 260 -1.84 16.50 -4.30
C GLY A 260 -1.60 16.28 -5.78
N SER A 261 -1.91 17.32 -6.55
CA SER A 261 -1.39 17.45 -7.90
C SER A 261 -1.03 18.90 -8.17
N SER A 262 -0.02 19.13 -9.01
CA SER A 262 0.24 20.45 -9.56
C SER A 262 -0.05 20.36 -11.06
N ARG A 263 -1.06 21.07 -11.53
CA ARG A 263 -1.44 21.09 -12.96
C ARG A 263 -1.75 22.52 -13.38
N ALA A 264 -1.15 22.95 -14.50
CA ALA A 264 -1.35 24.28 -15.07
C ALA A 264 -1.15 25.44 -14.07
N GLY A 265 -0.17 25.31 -13.15
CA GLY A 265 0.10 26.33 -12.12
C GLY A 265 -0.84 26.30 -10.91
N ILE A 266 -1.81 25.38 -10.87
CA ILE A 266 -2.71 25.18 -9.74
C ILE A 266 -2.19 24.01 -8.91
N SER A 267 -1.88 24.26 -7.63
CA SER A 267 -1.54 23.23 -6.65
C SER A 267 -2.82 22.77 -5.93
N GLY A 268 -3.25 21.55 -6.20
CA GLY A 268 -4.40 20.90 -5.58
C GLY A 268 -4.06 20.28 -4.23
N GLY A 269 -3.67 21.11 -3.25
CA GLY A 269 -3.49 20.73 -1.85
C GLY A 269 -2.50 19.56 -1.67
N ILE A 270 -1.20 19.85 -1.73
CA ILE A 270 -0.16 18.85 -1.47
C ILE A 270 -0.10 18.58 0.04
N HIS A 271 -0.23 17.31 0.42
CA HIS A 271 -0.14 16.86 1.81
C HIS A 271 0.44 15.45 1.89
N VAL A 272 1.18 15.17 2.95
CA VAL A 272 1.87 13.90 3.17
C VAL A 272 1.47 13.36 4.54
N PHE A 273 1.14 12.08 4.60
CA PHE A 273 0.69 11.39 5.80
C PHE A 273 0.98 9.89 5.64
N SER A 274 0.42 9.05 6.51
CA SER A 274 0.77 7.63 6.58
C SER A 274 -0.43 6.72 6.75
N GLU A 275 -0.22 5.45 6.43
CA GLU A 275 -1.08 4.37 6.90
C GLU A 275 -0.23 3.32 7.62
N VAL A 276 -0.84 2.67 8.61
CA VAL A 276 -0.23 1.55 9.34
C VAL A 276 -1.03 0.28 9.10
N TYR A 277 -0.35 -0.85 8.92
CA TYR A 277 -1.02 -2.15 8.82
C TYR A 277 -1.20 -2.72 10.23
N LEU A 278 -2.43 -2.92 10.63
CA LEU A 278 -2.80 -3.49 11.92
C LEU A 278 -3.07 -4.98 11.74
N LYS A 279 -2.10 -5.83 12.11
CA LYS A 279 -2.17 -7.27 11.91
C LYS A 279 -3.39 -7.90 12.60
N GLU A 280 -3.77 -7.41 13.77
CA GLU A 280 -4.91 -7.91 14.54
C GLU A 280 -6.25 -7.69 13.81
N TYR A 281 -6.30 -6.70 12.93
CA TYR A 281 -7.48 -6.32 12.15
C TYR A 281 -7.33 -6.62 10.66
N ASN A 282 -6.18 -7.17 10.25
CA ASN A 282 -5.83 -7.43 8.86
C ASN A 282 -6.17 -6.24 7.93
N SER A 283 -5.82 -5.02 8.32
CA SER A 283 -6.23 -3.82 7.57
C SER A 283 -5.22 -2.68 7.71
N TRP A 284 -5.16 -1.84 6.67
CA TRP A 284 -4.47 -0.57 6.72
C TRP A 284 -5.36 0.48 7.40
N ALA A 285 -4.77 1.28 8.28
CA ALA A 285 -5.45 2.34 9.02
C ALA A 285 -4.79 3.70 8.75
N TYR A 286 -5.62 4.71 8.47
CA TYR A 286 -5.21 6.08 8.22
C TYR A 286 -4.64 6.75 9.48
N VAL A 287 -3.48 7.42 9.33
CA VAL A 287 -2.81 8.18 10.38
C VAL A 287 -2.27 9.50 9.81
N ASP A 288 -2.61 10.62 10.44
CA ASP A 288 -2.11 11.94 10.09
C ASP A 288 -1.84 12.79 11.33
N LEU A 289 -0.57 12.90 11.70
CA LEU A 289 -0.15 13.65 12.89
C LEU A 289 -0.21 15.17 12.67
N LEU A 290 -0.15 15.69 11.44
CA LEU A 290 -0.40 17.13 11.21
C LEU A 290 -1.88 17.45 11.50
N ALA A 291 -2.78 16.56 11.09
CA ALA A 291 -4.19 16.63 11.46
C ALA A 291 -4.47 16.16 12.91
N ARG A 292 -3.44 15.79 13.68
CA ARG A 292 -3.54 15.25 15.05
C ARG A 292 -4.46 14.02 15.16
N THR A 293 -4.67 13.32 14.06
CA THR A 293 -5.56 12.17 13.94
C THR A 293 -4.72 10.90 13.89
N VAL A 294 -4.88 10.05 14.90
CA VAL A 294 -4.14 8.79 15.01
C VAL A 294 -4.87 7.67 14.29
N PHE A 295 -6.19 7.60 14.42
CA PHE A 295 -7.02 6.63 13.70
C PHE A 295 -8.38 7.23 13.38
N VAL A 296 -9.02 6.72 12.33
CA VAL A 296 -10.45 6.92 12.05
C VAL A 296 -11.11 5.55 12.01
N LYS A 297 -12.28 5.44 12.65
CA LYS A 297 -13.03 4.19 12.79
C LYS A 297 -14.50 4.36 12.45
N LYS A 298 -15.10 3.31 11.93
CA LYS A 298 -16.56 3.14 11.86
C LYS A 298 -16.93 1.88 12.64
N GLY A 299 -17.54 2.05 13.82
CA GLY A 299 -17.64 0.96 14.79
C GLY A 299 -16.25 0.43 15.17
N ASP A 300 -16.03 -0.88 15.04
CA ASP A 300 -14.75 -1.52 15.33
C ASP A 300 -13.76 -1.53 14.15
N GLN A 301 -14.21 -1.09 12.96
CA GLN A 301 -13.40 -1.11 11.75
C GLN A 301 -12.49 0.12 11.68
N TYR A 302 -11.18 -0.10 11.55
CA TYR A 302 -10.23 0.96 11.18
C TYR A 302 -10.37 1.28 9.70
N LEU A 303 -10.40 2.57 9.39
CA LEU A 303 -10.55 3.04 8.02
C LEU A 303 -9.19 3.40 7.43
N ASN A 304 -8.98 2.99 6.19
CA ASN A 304 -7.86 3.44 5.38
C ASN A 304 -8.15 4.81 4.74
N THR A 305 -7.14 5.38 4.08
CA THR A 305 -7.20 6.70 3.44
C THR A 305 -8.31 6.82 2.42
N ILE A 306 -8.50 5.81 1.56
CA ILE A 306 -9.51 5.87 0.51
C ILE A 306 -10.92 5.74 1.10
N ASP A 307 -11.10 4.93 2.14
CA ASP A 307 -12.37 4.87 2.87
C ASP A 307 -12.69 6.20 3.55
N VAL A 308 -11.71 6.80 4.22
CA VAL A 308 -11.83 8.15 4.80
C VAL A 308 -12.21 9.16 3.72
N GLN A 309 -11.51 9.16 2.57
CA GLN A 309 -11.81 10.07 1.46
C GLN A 309 -13.23 9.89 0.92
N ARG A 310 -13.68 8.65 0.72
CA ARG A 310 -15.02 8.34 0.21
C ARG A 310 -16.10 8.78 1.18
N LEU A 311 -15.91 8.58 2.48
CA LEU A 311 -16.86 9.02 3.51
C LEU A 311 -16.90 10.55 3.62
N LEU A 312 -15.78 11.24 3.41
CA LEU A 312 -15.74 12.70 3.41
C LEU A 312 -16.45 13.35 2.21
N LYS A 313 -16.72 12.61 1.12
CA LYS A 313 -17.47 13.13 -0.04
C LYS A 313 -18.91 13.50 0.32
N TYR A 314 -19.50 12.83 1.30
CA TYR A 314 -20.85 13.07 1.75
C TYR A 314 -20.79 13.70 3.14
N PRO A 315 -21.12 15.01 3.29
CA PRO A 315 -21.07 15.69 4.58
C PRO A 315 -22.23 15.20 5.46
N ILE A 316 -22.07 14.01 6.03
CA ILE A 316 -22.99 13.42 6.99
C ILE A 316 -22.34 13.56 8.36
N ASN A 317 -23.08 14.11 9.31
CA ASN A 317 -22.71 14.08 10.72
C ASN A 317 -22.98 12.67 11.27
N ASP A 318 -22.19 11.70 10.82
CA ASP A 318 -22.26 10.32 11.25
C ASP A 318 -21.51 10.17 12.58
N ALA A 319 -22.25 10.03 13.68
CA ALA A 319 -21.67 9.84 15.01
C ALA A 319 -20.97 8.48 15.16
N SER A 320 -21.26 7.50 14.29
CA SER A 320 -20.56 6.20 14.29
C SER A 320 -19.15 6.29 13.69
N LEU A 321 -18.86 7.37 12.96
CA LEU A 321 -17.55 7.69 12.42
C LEU A 321 -16.76 8.49 13.46
N THR A 322 -15.82 7.82 14.12
CA THR A 322 -15.04 8.41 15.22
C THR A 322 -13.56 8.50 14.86
N ALA A 323 -12.85 9.41 15.51
CA ALA A 323 -11.41 9.55 15.41
C ALA A 323 -10.75 9.45 16.77
N CYS A 324 -9.62 8.75 16.82
CA CYS A 324 -8.64 8.87 17.90
C CYS A 324 -7.82 10.13 17.61
N TYR A 325 -8.05 11.20 18.35
CA TYR A 325 -7.54 12.54 18.09
C TYR A 325 -6.74 13.06 19.28
N PHE A 326 -5.60 13.70 19.03
CA PHE A 326 -4.83 14.35 20.07
C PHE A 326 -5.33 15.78 20.31
N ASN A 327 -5.94 16.00 21.47
CA ASN A 327 -6.55 17.29 21.83
C ASN A 327 -5.54 18.36 22.29
N GLY A 328 -4.25 18.02 22.36
CA GLY A 328 -3.19 18.87 22.90
C GLY A 328 -2.55 18.32 24.16
N ASP A 329 -3.25 17.44 24.89
CA ASP A 329 -2.77 16.85 26.15
C ASP A 329 -2.90 15.33 26.19
N SER A 330 -3.83 14.73 25.43
CA SER A 330 -3.97 13.29 25.31
C SER A 330 -4.72 12.91 24.04
N ILE A 331 -4.63 11.63 23.67
CA ILE A 331 -5.47 11.05 22.62
C ILE A 331 -6.85 10.71 23.19
N VAL A 332 -7.88 11.32 22.62
CA VAL A 332 -9.29 11.12 22.95
C VAL A 332 -10.05 10.55 21.75
N GLN A 333 -11.19 9.90 22.00
CA GLN A 333 -12.10 9.49 20.95
C GLN A 333 -13.20 10.53 20.78
N ILE A 334 -13.37 11.04 19.57
CA ILE A 334 -14.37 12.08 19.25
C ILE A 334 -15.02 11.81 17.89
N PRO A 335 -16.21 12.36 17.60
CA PRO A 335 -16.80 12.26 16.28
C PRO A 335 -15.89 12.89 15.22
N TYR A 336 -15.61 12.17 14.14
CA TYR A 336 -14.59 12.57 13.17
C TYR A 336 -14.94 13.88 12.46
N TYR A 337 -16.22 14.16 12.22
CA TYR A 337 -16.65 15.40 11.56
C TYR A 337 -16.19 16.67 12.30
N GLN A 338 -15.91 16.60 13.61
CA GLN A 338 -15.42 17.72 14.42
C GLN A 338 -13.95 18.05 14.15
N VAL A 339 -13.16 17.08 13.65
CA VAL A 339 -11.71 17.21 13.43
C VAL A 339 -11.27 16.86 12.02
N ALA A 340 -12.22 16.67 11.11
CA ALA A 340 -11.95 16.32 9.72
C ALA A 340 -11.50 17.50 8.85
N SER A 341 -11.28 18.71 9.40
CA SER A 341 -10.99 19.92 8.62
C SER A 341 -9.77 19.77 7.71
N THR A 342 -8.66 19.27 8.24
CA THR A 342 -7.43 19.02 7.49
C THR A 342 -7.67 18.00 6.38
N ALA A 343 -8.27 16.85 6.69
CA ALA A 343 -8.57 15.84 5.69
C ALA A 343 -9.52 16.35 4.60
N ARG A 344 -10.55 17.14 4.94
CA ARG A 344 -11.47 17.77 3.97
C ARG A 344 -10.75 18.74 3.03
N ALA A 345 -9.74 19.46 3.51
CA ALA A 345 -8.96 20.38 2.69
C ALA A 345 -8.18 19.64 1.60
N TYR A 346 -7.68 18.43 1.89
CA TYR A 346 -6.80 17.68 0.99
C TYR A 346 -7.50 16.55 0.23
N PHE A 347 -8.53 15.90 0.78
CA PHE A 347 -9.14 14.68 0.23
C PHE A 347 -10.30 14.97 -0.74
N HIS A 348 -10.24 16.10 -1.44
CA HIS A 348 -11.27 16.49 -2.38
C HIS A 348 -11.24 15.62 -3.66
N ARG A 349 -12.38 15.53 -4.37
CA ARG A 349 -12.56 14.69 -5.58
C ARG A 349 -11.53 14.91 -6.70
N ASN A 350 -10.90 16.08 -6.77
CA ASN A 350 -9.90 16.41 -7.78
C ASN A 350 -8.48 15.96 -7.39
N ASN A 351 -8.32 15.35 -6.21
CA ASN A 351 -7.02 14.91 -5.75
C ASN A 351 -6.76 13.43 -6.09
N SER A 352 -5.48 13.10 -6.20
CA SER A 352 -5.01 11.73 -6.32
C SER A 352 -4.06 11.41 -5.18
N PHE A 353 -4.07 10.16 -4.74
CA PHE A 353 -3.23 9.64 -3.67
C PHE A 353 -2.11 8.80 -4.27
N ARG A 354 -0.87 9.01 -3.82
CA ARG A 354 0.27 8.17 -4.17
C ARG A 354 0.69 7.34 -2.97
N PHE A 355 0.75 6.04 -3.16
CA PHE A 355 1.15 5.05 -2.16
C PHE A 355 2.55 4.56 -2.53
N PHE A 356 3.54 4.93 -1.73
CA PHE A 356 4.92 4.60 -2.03
C PHE A 356 5.23 3.14 -1.70
N PHE A 357 6.00 2.48 -2.59
CA PHE A 357 6.51 1.13 -2.31
C PHE A 357 7.67 1.18 -1.32
N SER A 358 7.96 0.05 -0.69
CA SER A 358 8.91 -0.08 0.43
C SER A 358 10.33 0.40 0.14
N ASP A 359 10.76 0.27 -1.12
CA ASP A 359 12.08 0.65 -1.59
C ASP A 359 12.16 2.09 -2.15
N PHE A 360 11.05 2.84 -2.10
CA PHE A 360 10.96 4.19 -2.64
C PHE A 360 12.08 5.11 -2.14
N LEU A 361 12.29 5.21 -0.82
CA LEU A 361 13.29 6.12 -0.24
C LEU A 361 14.71 5.80 -0.70
N LYS A 362 15.04 4.51 -0.78
CA LYS A 362 16.34 4.02 -1.26
C LYS A 362 16.57 4.39 -2.71
N ILE A 363 15.51 4.28 -3.53
CA ILE A 363 15.60 4.59 -4.96
C ILE A 363 15.61 6.10 -5.20
N GLU A 364 14.84 6.87 -4.43
CA GLU A 364 14.75 8.32 -4.56
C GLU A 364 16.12 8.96 -4.32
N ASN A 365 16.80 8.55 -3.25
CA ASN A 365 18.06 9.12 -2.77
C ASN A 365 19.23 8.12 -2.81
N PRO A 366 19.72 7.73 -4.01
CA PRO A 366 20.82 6.78 -4.13
C PRO A 366 22.12 7.37 -3.57
N LYS A 367 22.77 6.62 -2.67
CA LYS A 367 23.96 7.04 -1.93
C LYS A 367 25.25 6.86 -2.72
N SER A 368 25.26 5.94 -3.68
CA SER A 368 26.45 5.61 -4.48
C SER A 368 26.23 5.78 -5.98
N LEU A 369 27.33 5.92 -6.73
CA LEU A 369 27.28 5.92 -8.20
C LEU A 369 26.73 4.61 -8.75
N PHE A 370 27.01 3.48 -8.08
CA PHE A 370 26.49 2.17 -8.44
C PHE A 370 24.97 2.09 -8.26
N GLU A 371 24.43 2.59 -7.14
CA GLU A 371 22.98 2.69 -6.93
C GLU A 371 22.30 3.60 -7.95
N ARG A 372 22.94 4.73 -8.31
CA ARG A 372 22.47 5.60 -9.40
C ARG A 372 22.40 4.86 -10.73
N PHE A 373 23.38 4.00 -11.01
CA PHE A 373 23.37 3.15 -12.20
C PHE A 373 22.25 2.10 -12.15
N ILE A 374 22.08 1.39 -11.03
CA ILE A 374 20.97 0.43 -10.82
C ILE A 374 19.61 1.12 -11.02
N LYS A 375 19.43 2.33 -10.49
CA LYS A 375 18.20 3.13 -10.63
C LYS A 375 17.81 3.37 -12.08
N ILE A 376 18.77 3.43 -13.01
CA ILE A 376 18.47 3.56 -14.44
C ILE A 376 17.66 2.37 -14.93
N PHE A 377 18.04 1.15 -14.54
CA PHE A 377 17.40 -0.10 -14.92
C PHE A 377 16.24 -0.53 -14.01
N TYR A 378 15.91 0.28 -13.00
CA TYR A 378 14.84 -0.06 -12.08
C TYR A 378 13.49 -0.14 -12.81
N ALA A 379 12.99 -1.37 -12.89
CA ALA A 379 11.88 -1.83 -13.70
C ALA A 379 10.63 -2.14 -12.87
N ARG A 380 10.47 -1.48 -11.73
CA ARG A 380 9.24 -1.51 -10.94
C ARG A 380 8.70 -0.08 -10.80
N PRO A 381 7.41 0.09 -10.54
CA PRO A 381 6.85 1.38 -10.13
C PRO A 381 7.46 1.83 -8.80
N TYR A 382 7.59 3.14 -8.60
CA TYR A 382 8.02 3.76 -7.32
C TYR A 382 6.85 3.93 -6.35
N TYR A 383 5.65 4.08 -6.91
CA TYR A 383 4.42 4.24 -6.15
C TYR A 383 3.22 3.75 -6.96
N ALA A 384 2.11 3.49 -6.29
CA ALA A 384 0.80 3.32 -6.89
C ALA A 384 0.00 4.62 -6.79
N VAL A 385 -0.86 4.90 -7.77
CA VAL A 385 -1.75 6.07 -7.75
C VAL A 385 -3.20 5.62 -7.72
N TYR A 386 -3.99 6.24 -6.84
CA TYR A 386 -5.44 6.03 -6.75
C TYR A 386 -6.17 7.38 -6.70
N GLY A 387 -7.31 7.49 -7.39
CA GLY A 387 -8.10 8.72 -7.44
C GLY A 387 -9.11 8.69 -8.59
N ASP A 388 -10.15 9.52 -8.49
CA ASP A 388 -11.25 9.51 -9.46
C ASP A 388 -10.87 10.15 -10.81
N ASN A 389 -9.85 11.01 -10.82
CA ASN A 389 -9.46 11.85 -11.96
C ASN A 389 -8.04 11.53 -12.49
N ILE A 390 -7.64 10.26 -12.47
CA ILE A 390 -6.32 9.87 -13.01
C ILE A 390 -6.40 9.81 -14.54
N SER A 391 -5.79 10.79 -15.19
CA SER A 391 -5.73 10.90 -16.65
C SER A 391 -4.58 10.11 -17.30
N ALA A 392 -3.92 9.21 -16.55
CA ALA A 392 -2.73 8.50 -16.99
C ALA A 392 -2.96 6.99 -17.01
N GLY A 393 -2.45 6.32 -18.05
CA GLY A 393 -2.40 4.87 -18.15
C GLY A 393 -0.98 4.33 -17.95
N ARG A 394 -0.84 3.01 -17.87
CA ARG A 394 0.46 2.30 -17.76
C ARG A 394 1.46 2.58 -18.91
N SER A 395 1.01 3.24 -19.98
CA SER A 395 1.80 3.56 -21.16
C SER A 395 3.02 4.44 -20.88
N GLN A 396 2.92 5.42 -19.98
CA GLN A 396 4.05 6.31 -19.65
C GLN A 396 5.19 5.56 -18.95
N TYR A 397 4.85 4.69 -18.01
CA TYR A 397 5.79 3.79 -17.35
C TYR A 397 6.44 2.83 -18.37
N ASN A 398 5.65 2.17 -19.20
CA ASN A 398 6.15 1.25 -20.23
C ASN A 398 7.06 1.96 -21.23
N PHE A 399 6.72 3.19 -21.64
CA PHE A 399 7.54 4.01 -22.55
C PHE A 399 8.92 4.30 -21.96
N ARG A 400 9.00 4.66 -20.67
CA ARG A 400 10.29 4.84 -19.97
C ARG A 400 11.10 3.55 -19.97
N MET A 401 10.48 2.40 -19.69
CA MET A 401 11.19 1.13 -19.66
C MET A 401 11.73 0.74 -21.04
N ILE A 402 10.88 0.81 -22.06
CA ILE A 402 11.25 0.51 -23.45
C ILE A 402 12.40 1.41 -23.92
N THR A 403 12.30 2.73 -23.71
CA THR A 403 13.36 3.66 -24.11
C THR A 403 14.66 3.42 -23.34
N THR A 404 14.61 2.99 -22.07
CA THR A 404 15.81 2.62 -21.30
C THR A 404 16.49 1.41 -21.93
N TRP A 405 15.75 0.34 -22.22
CA TRP A 405 16.33 -0.88 -22.82
C TRP A 405 16.86 -0.64 -24.23
N LEU A 406 16.13 0.12 -25.06
CA LEU A 406 16.59 0.48 -26.41
C LEU A 406 17.87 1.32 -26.38
N MET A 407 18.01 2.23 -25.41
CA MET A 407 19.22 3.03 -25.25
C MET A 407 20.44 2.13 -25.03
N PHE A 408 20.35 1.17 -24.10
CA PHE A 408 21.48 0.26 -23.83
C PHE A 408 21.72 -0.76 -24.94
N LEU A 409 20.67 -1.20 -25.64
CA LEU A 409 20.80 -2.03 -26.83
C LEU A 409 21.64 -1.31 -27.90
N PHE A 410 21.30 -0.05 -28.22
CA PHE A 410 22.03 0.72 -29.23
C PHE A 410 23.44 1.11 -28.77
N LEU A 411 23.64 1.36 -27.48
CA LEU A 411 24.99 1.56 -26.93
C LEU A 411 25.85 0.30 -27.11
N GLY A 412 25.32 -0.87 -26.75
CA GLY A 412 26.01 -2.15 -26.89
C GLY A 412 26.37 -2.47 -28.35
N LEU A 413 25.41 -2.27 -29.28
CA LEU A 413 25.66 -2.39 -30.71
C LEU A 413 26.72 -1.39 -31.19
N GLY A 414 26.64 -0.12 -30.76
CA GLY A 414 27.66 0.89 -31.04
C GLY A 414 29.07 0.42 -30.63
N ILE A 415 29.24 -0.02 -29.38
CA ILE A 415 30.53 -0.53 -28.88
C ILE A 415 31.02 -1.72 -29.71
N PHE A 416 30.14 -2.69 -30.01
CA PHE A 416 30.48 -3.87 -30.81
C PHE A 416 30.99 -3.49 -32.22
N PHE A 417 30.24 -2.66 -32.94
CA PHE A 417 30.62 -2.21 -34.29
C PHE A 417 31.87 -1.33 -34.28
N GLY A 418 32.03 -0.49 -33.24
CA GLY A 418 33.23 0.32 -33.01
C GLY A 418 34.48 -0.54 -32.81
N PHE A 419 34.39 -1.59 -31.99
CA PHE A 419 35.50 -2.52 -31.77
C PHE A 419 35.89 -3.28 -33.04
N LYS A 420 34.90 -3.78 -33.80
CA LYS A 420 35.14 -4.43 -35.11
C LYS A 420 35.81 -3.49 -36.11
N TRP A 421 35.37 -2.23 -36.15
CA TRP A 421 35.98 -1.21 -37.02
C TRP A 421 37.44 -0.92 -36.63
N LEU A 422 37.74 -0.74 -35.35
CA LEU A 422 39.10 -0.51 -34.85
C LEU A 422 40.03 -1.70 -35.14
N ARG A 423 39.56 -2.93 -34.92
CA ARG A 423 40.33 -4.14 -35.22
C ARG A 423 40.65 -4.26 -36.72
N GLN A 424 39.71 -3.91 -37.61
CA GLN A 424 39.96 -3.90 -39.05
C GLN A 424 40.95 -2.80 -39.47
N LYS A 425 41.04 -1.69 -38.73
CA LYS A 425 41.98 -0.62 -39.04
C LYS A 425 43.43 -0.97 -38.65
N ASN A 426 43.58 -1.82 -37.64
CA ASN A 426 44.87 -2.21 -37.07
C ASN A 426 45.41 -3.55 -37.61
N ALA A 427 44.61 -4.27 -38.39
CA ALA A 427 45.02 -5.45 -39.16
C ALA A 427 45.19 -5.03 -40.61
#